data_AF-A0A0N0V4V3-F1
#
_entry.id   AF-A0A0N0V4V3-F1
#
_cell.length_a   1.000
_cell.length_b   1.000
_cell.length_c   1.000
_cell.angle_alpha   90.00
_cell.angle_beta   90.00
_cell.angle_gamma   90.00
#
_symmetry.space_group_name_H-M   'P 1'
#
loop_
_entity.id
_entity.type
_entity.pdbx_description
1 polymer ?
#
loop_
_entity_poly.entity_id
_entity_poly.type
_entity_poly.pdbx_seq_one_letter_code
_entity_poly.pdbx_strand_id
1 'polypeptide(L)'
;MRNFITVRGMEYLILYELIYYASSTITKFAIAVTILYICVERRYKYIMYGIMCIMAITAAICVVWFFVNCVPFQGYWNPGIGECKSADGLLNLSYVGTSAQVASDWACATTPFFIVHSL
;
A
#
# COMPACT_ATOMS: atom_id res chain seq x y z
N MET A 1 16.43 -19.28 19.03
CA MET A 1 15.80 -20.02 17.92
C MET A 1 14.32 -19.67 17.90
N ARG A 2 13.77 -19.22 16.76
CA ARG A 2 12.32 -18.98 16.63
C ARG A 2 11.60 -20.33 16.65
N ASN A 3 10.53 -20.45 17.44
CA ASN A 3 9.71 -21.67 17.50
C ASN A 3 9.05 -21.94 16.14
N PHE A 4 8.80 -23.20 15.77
CA PHE A 4 8.13 -23.56 14.50
C PHE A 4 6.80 -22.81 14.27
N ILE A 5 6.05 -22.55 15.35
CA ILE A 5 4.81 -21.77 15.32
C ILE A 5 5.06 -20.33 14.85
N THR A 6 6.14 -19.70 15.32
CA THR A 6 6.47 -18.32 14.95
C THR A 6 6.92 -18.20 13.49
N VAL A 7 7.59 -19.21 12.94
CA VAL A 7 7.98 -19.24 11.52
C VAL A 7 6.74 -19.27 10.63
N ARG A 8 5.81 -20.20 10.89
CA ARG A 8 4.53 -20.24 10.15
C ARG A 8 3.67 -19.00 10.37
N GLY A 9 3.65 -18.46 11.59
CA GLY A 9 2.92 -17.24 11.90
C GLY A 9 3.39 -16.05 11.06
N MET A 10 4.71 -15.90 10.90
CA MET A 10 5.28 -14.85 10.05
C MET A 10 4.95 -15.05 8.58
N GLU A 11 4.99 -16.29 8.07
CA GLU A 11 4.61 -16.61 6.70
C GLU A 11 3.17 -16.17 6.39
N TYR A 12 2.21 -16.52 7.26
CA TYR A 12 0.82 -16.09 7.09
C TYR A 12 0.63 -14.58 7.23
N LEU A 13 1.36 -13.94 8.15
CA LEU A 13 1.28 -12.49 8.35
C LEU A 13 1.72 -11.73 7.10
N ILE A 14 2.83 -12.17 6.49
CA ILE A 14 3.37 -11.58 5.27
C ILE A 14 2.41 -11.77 4.09
N LEU A 15 1.80 -12.95 3.95
CA LEU A 15 0.78 -13.21 2.94
C LEU A 15 -0.47 -12.35 3.13
N TYR A 16 -0.94 -12.24 4.39
CA TYR A 16 -2.05 -11.37 4.75
C TYR A 16 -1.76 -9.91 4.37
N GLU A 17 -0.57 -9.41 4.70
CA GLU A 17 -0.19 -8.02 4.45
C GLU A 17 -0.17 -7.72 2.96
N LEU A 18 0.40 -8.62 2.14
CA LEU A 18 0.45 -8.46 0.69
C LEU A 18 -0.96 -8.43 0.07
N ILE A 19 -1.83 -9.36 0.46
CA ILE A 19 -3.20 -9.43 -0.04
C ILE A 19 -4.00 -8.21 0.40
N TYR A 20 -3.90 -7.82 1.67
CA TYR A 20 -4.56 -6.63 2.22
C TYR A 20 -4.14 -5.37 1.47
N TYR A 21 -2.84 -5.21 1.21
CA TYR A 21 -2.33 -4.05 0.50
C TYR A 21 -2.78 -3.99 -0.96
N ALA A 22 -2.78 -5.14 -1.65
CA ALA A 22 -3.28 -5.25 -3.02
C ALA A 22 -4.78 -4.95 -3.11
N SER A 23 -5.60 -5.54 -2.24
CA SER A 23 -7.04 -5.29 -2.22
C SER A 23 -7.36 -3.82 -1.92
N SER A 24 -6.72 -3.23 -0.91
CA SER A 24 -6.96 -1.83 -0.52
C SER A 24 -6.56 -0.84 -1.62
N THR A 25 -5.45 -1.08 -2.33
CA THR A 25 -5.04 -0.23 -3.46
C THR A 25 -6.05 -0.31 -4.61
N ILE A 26 -6.50 -1.51 -4.99
CA ILE A 26 -7.53 -1.70 -6.03
C ILE A 26 -8.84 -0.99 -5.67
N THR A 27 -9.31 -1.12 -4.43
CA THR A 27 -10.55 -0.44 -3.98
C THR A 27 -10.43 1.08 -4.09
N LYS A 28 -9.30 1.66 -3.67
CA LYS A 28 -9.07 3.11 -3.77
C LYS A 28 -8.98 3.58 -5.21
N PHE A 29 -8.37 2.82 -6.12
CA PHE A 29 -8.39 3.12 -7.55
C PHE A 29 -9.81 3.12 -8.11
N ALA A 30 -10.65 2.15 -7.72
CA ALA A 30 -12.06 2.12 -8.14
C ALA A 30 -12.82 3.36 -7.65
N ILE A 31 -12.62 3.77 -6.39
CA ILE A 31 -13.24 4.99 -5.83
C ILE A 31 -12.74 6.25 -6.55
N ALA A 32 -11.45 6.35 -6.86
CA ALA A 32 -10.91 7.50 -7.56
C ALA A 32 -11.48 7.62 -8.99
N VAL A 33 -11.65 6.49 -9.68
CA VAL A 33 -12.28 6.43 -11.01
C VAL A 33 -13.75 6.84 -10.95
N THR A 34 -14.51 6.40 -9.94
CA THR A 34 -15.92 6.82 -9.80
C THR A 34 -16.05 8.31 -9.49
N ILE A 35 -15.15 8.89 -8.69
CA ILE A 35 -15.14 10.34 -8.44
C ILE A 35 -14.78 11.11 -9.72
N LEU A 36 -13.81 10.64 -10.51
CA LEU A 36 -13.45 11.24 -11.81
C LEU A 36 -14.63 11.24 -12.80
N TYR A 37 -15.47 10.20 -12.75
CA TYR A 37 -16.68 10.12 -13.57
C TYR A 37 -17.72 11.19 -13.20
N ILE A 38 -17.89 11.47 -11.89
CA ILE A 38 -18.84 12.48 -11.39
C ILE A 38 -18.32 13.92 -11.57
N CYS A 39 -17.00 14.12 -11.57
CA CYS A 39 -16.40 15.44 -11.73
C CYS A 39 -16.70 16.06 -13.11
N VAL A 40 -17.30 17.24 -13.14
CA VAL A 40 -17.49 18.05 -14.37
C VAL A 40 -16.28 18.97 -14.61
N GLU A 41 -15.82 19.63 -13.55
CA GLU A 41 -14.71 20.58 -13.50
C GLU A 41 -13.34 19.93 -13.80
N ARG A 42 -12.56 20.53 -14.72
CA ARG A 42 -11.23 20.01 -15.12
C ARG A 42 -10.19 20.12 -14.00
N ARG A 43 -10.31 21.11 -13.11
CA ARG A 43 -9.37 21.34 -12.01
C ARG A 43 -9.33 20.14 -11.04
N TYR A 44 -10.48 19.64 -10.63
CA TYR A 44 -10.56 18.49 -9.72
C TYR A 44 -10.11 17.19 -10.37
N LYS A 45 -10.28 17.05 -11.70
CA LYS A 45 -9.74 15.90 -12.44
C LYS A 45 -8.22 15.81 -12.36
N TYR A 46 -7.50 16.92 -12.57
CA TYR A 46 -6.04 16.92 -12.47
C TYR A 46 -5.54 16.58 -11.06
N ILE A 47 -6.22 17.10 -10.03
CA ILE A 47 -5.89 16.77 -8.62
C ILE A 47 -6.07 15.27 -8.36
N MET A 48 -7.18 14.69 -8.83
CA MET A 48 -7.44 13.25 -8.66
C MET A 48 -6.46 12.37 -9.43
N TYR A 49 -6.10 12.73 -10.66
CA TYR A 49 -5.04 12.03 -11.38
C TYR A 49 -3.69 12.10 -10.64
N GLY A 50 -3.37 13.26 -10.04
CA GLY A 50 -2.18 13.41 -9.20
C GLY A 50 -2.18 12.44 -8.01
N ILE A 51 -3.29 12.36 -7.28
CA ILE A 51 -3.45 11.44 -6.14
C ILE A 51 -3.30 9.99 -6.60
N MET A 52 -3.98 9.60 -7.69
CA MET A 52 -3.87 8.26 -8.27
C MET A 52 -2.44 7.90 -8.69
N CYS A 53 -1.71 8.83 -9.29
CA CYS A 53 -0.31 8.62 -9.66
C CYS A 53 0.59 8.43 -8.43
N ILE A 54 0.45 9.28 -7.42
CA ILE A 54 1.22 9.16 -6.16
C ILE A 54 0.96 7.80 -5.53
N MET A 55 -0.30 7.40 -5.44
CA MET A 55 -0.72 6.09 -4.94
C MET A 55 -0.09 4.92 -5.72
N ALA A 56 -0.13 4.95 -7.06
CA ALA A 56 0.49 3.93 -7.89
C ALA A 56 1.99 3.81 -7.62
N ILE A 57 2.67 4.95 -7.56
CA ILE A 57 4.11 5.04 -7.35
C ILE A 57 4.47 4.48 -5.97
N THR A 58 3.78 4.91 -4.91
CA THR A 58 4.05 4.42 -3.56
C THR A 58 3.78 2.93 -3.45
N ALA A 59 2.71 2.41 -4.06
CA ALA A 59 2.44 0.98 -4.08
C ALA A 59 3.53 0.19 -4.82
N ALA A 60 3.96 0.66 -5.99
CA ALA A 60 5.04 0.03 -6.74
C ALA A 60 6.37 0.01 -5.96
N ILE A 61 6.73 1.13 -5.33
CA ILE A 61 7.93 1.23 -4.48
C ILE A 61 7.84 0.22 -3.34
N CYS A 62 6.69 0.13 -2.66
CA CYS A 62 6.52 -0.80 -1.54
C CYS A 62 6.68 -2.26 -1.98
N VAL A 63 6.08 -2.65 -3.11
CA VAL A 63 6.21 -4.01 -3.66
C VAL A 63 7.65 -4.32 -4.06
N VAL A 64 8.34 -3.39 -4.73
CA VAL A 64 9.75 -3.60 -5.11
C VAL A 64 10.63 -3.76 -3.86
N TRP A 65 10.47 -2.88 -2.87
CA TRP A 65 11.21 -2.98 -1.61
C TRP A 65 10.93 -4.28 -0.87
N PHE A 66 9.69 -4.75 -0.90
CA PHE A 66 9.31 -6.02 -0.30
C PHE A 66 10.10 -7.20 -0.88
N PHE A 67 10.26 -7.27 -2.20
CA PHE A 67 11.03 -8.35 -2.84
C PHE A 67 12.56 -8.18 -2.71
N VAL A 68 13.06 -6.95 -2.58
CA VAL A 68 14.51 -6.67 -2.51
C VAL A 68 15.09 -6.77 -1.09
N ASN A 69 14.26 -6.60 -0.05
CA ASN A 69 14.72 -6.54 1.34
C ASN A 69 15.35 -7.86 1.84
N CYS A 70 14.89 -9.01 1.36
CA CYS A 70 15.45 -10.33 1.73
C CYS A 70 15.67 -11.19 0.48
N VAL A 71 16.87 -11.78 0.38
CA VAL A 71 17.23 -12.72 -0.68
C VAL A 71 17.78 -14.00 -0.03
N PRO A 72 17.17 -15.18 -0.24
CA PRO A 72 15.88 -15.43 -0.88
C PRO A 72 14.68 -14.89 -0.08
N PHE A 73 13.53 -14.71 -0.75
CA PHE A 73 12.27 -14.27 -0.12
C PHE A 73 11.88 -15.10 1.12
N GLN A 74 12.23 -16.39 1.12
CA GLN A 74 12.01 -17.32 2.24
C GLN A 74 12.78 -16.92 3.52
N GLY A 75 13.77 -16.04 3.39
CA GLY A 75 14.53 -15.45 4.50
C GLY A 75 13.68 -14.60 5.45
N TYR A 76 12.51 -14.12 5.01
CA TYR A 76 11.62 -13.32 5.86
C TYR A 76 11.06 -14.10 7.06
N TRP A 77 10.67 -15.36 6.85
CA TRP A 77 10.11 -16.19 7.93
C TRP A 77 11.13 -17.18 8.48
N ASN A 78 12.15 -17.56 7.69
CA ASN A 78 13.20 -18.44 8.13
C ASN A 78 14.58 -17.75 8.06
N PRO A 79 15.09 -17.22 9.19
CA PRO A 79 16.36 -16.50 9.23
C PRO A 79 17.60 -17.40 9.00
N GLY A 80 17.42 -18.72 8.87
CA GLY A 80 18.52 -19.66 8.59
C GLY A 80 18.81 -19.91 7.10
N ILE A 81 17.95 -19.43 6.19
CA ILE A 81 18.07 -19.72 4.74
C ILE A 81 18.44 -18.48 3.89
N GLY A 82 18.55 -17.30 4.49
CA GLY A 82 18.80 -16.07 3.74
C GLY A 82 19.28 -14.91 4.59
N GLU A 83 19.93 -13.95 3.92
CA GLU A 83 20.31 -12.68 4.52
C GLU A 83 19.26 -11.61 4.18
N CYS A 84 18.77 -10.94 5.21
CA CYS A 84 17.91 -9.77 5.08
C CYS A 84 18.74 -8.52 5.36
N LYS A 85 18.64 -7.52 4.48
CA LYS A 85 19.39 -6.27 4.61
C LYS A 85 19.05 -5.49 5.88
N SER A 86 17.81 -5.62 6.36
CA SER A 86 17.34 -4.99 7.59
C SER A 86 16.32 -5.89 8.29
N ALA A 87 16.51 -6.14 9.58
CA ALA A 87 15.54 -6.87 10.40
C ALA A 87 14.24 -6.07 10.60
N ASP A 88 14.34 -4.74 10.58
CA ASP A 88 13.20 -3.82 10.71
C ASP A 88 12.59 -3.42 9.36
N GLY A 89 13.11 -3.97 8.25
CA GLY A 89 12.69 -3.63 6.89
C GLY A 89 11.20 -3.87 6.63
N LEU A 90 10.65 -4.97 7.16
CA LEU A 90 9.21 -5.24 7.09
C LEU A 90 8.40 -4.19 7.86
N LEU A 91 8.79 -3.93 9.11
CA LEU A 91 8.03 -3.05 10.00
C LEU A 91 7.99 -1.62 9.47
N ASN A 92 9.12 -1.15 8.94
CA ASN A 92 9.21 0.16 8.32
C ASN A 92 8.42 0.24 7.01
N LEU A 93 8.42 -0.84 6.22
CA LEU A 93 7.62 -0.94 5.00
C LEU A 93 6.13 -0.92 5.31
N SER A 94 5.66 -1.70 6.30
CA SER A 94 4.28 -1.69 6.75
C SER A 94 3.86 -0.30 7.21
N TYR A 95 4.71 0.37 8.00
CA TYR A 95 4.41 1.71 8.51
C TYR A 95 4.27 2.74 7.39
N VAL A 96 5.21 2.75 6.44
CA VAL A 96 5.16 3.64 5.26
C VAL A 96 3.94 3.31 4.40
N GLY A 97 3.71 2.03 4.11
CA GLY A 97 2.57 1.59 3.31
C GLY A 97 1.23 2.01 3.93
N THR A 98 1.02 1.73 5.22
CA THR A 98 -0.21 2.11 5.92
C THR A 98 -0.38 3.62 5.96
N SER A 99 0.68 4.39 6.21
CA SER A 99 0.60 5.85 6.21
C SER A 99 0.16 6.42 4.86
N ALA A 100 0.67 5.87 3.76
CA ALA A 100 0.27 6.24 2.41
C ALA A 100 -1.19 5.87 2.12
N GLN A 101 -1.65 4.71 2.61
CA GLN A 101 -3.05 4.31 2.48
C GLN A 101 -3.98 5.26 3.23
N VAL A 102 -3.66 5.61 4.48
CA VAL A 102 -4.46 6.55 5.29
C VAL A 102 -4.52 7.92 4.60
N ALA A 103 -3.38 8.45 4.14
CA ALA A 103 -3.34 9.71 3.41
C ALA A 103 -4.24 9.68 2.16
N SER A 104 -4.25 8.56 1.45
CA SER A 104 -5.11 8.35 0.27
C SER A 104 -6.60 8.28 0.63
N ASP A 105 -6.94 7.63 1.75
CA ASP A 105 -8.33 7.56 2.24
C ASP A 105 -8.87 8.95 2.59
N TRP A 106 -8.05 9.78 3.23
CA TRP A 106 -8.40 11.19 3.49
C TRP A 106 -8.61 11.98 2.19
N ALA A 107 -7.74 11.78 1.20
CA ALA A 107 -7.89 12.45 -0.10
C ALA A 107 -9.18 12.02 -0.82
N CYS A 108 -9.45 10.71 -0.89
CA CYS A 108 -10.67 10.18 -1.51
C CYS A 108 -11.94 10.60 -0.75
N ALA A 109 -11.91 10.69 0.58
CA ALA A 109 -13.05 11.10 1.39
C ALA A 109 -13.35 12.60 1.29
N THR A 110 -12.33 13.45 1.25
CA THR A 110 -12.50 14.92 1.23
C THR A 110 -12.87 15.47 -0.14
N THR A 111 -12.36 14.88 -1.21
CA THR A 111 -12.60 15.37 -2.59
C THR A 111 -14.09 15.50 -2.96
N PRO A 112 -14.98 14.52 -2.72
CA PRO A 112 -16.40 14.66 -3.06
C PRO A 112 -17.11 15.77 -2.28
N PHE A 113 -16.72 16.03 -1.02
CA PHE A 113 -17.29 17.15 -0.24
C PHE A 113 -17.01 18.50 -0.90
N PHE A 114 -15.78 18.71 -1.38
CA PHE A 114 -15.41 19.95 -2.06
C PHE A 114 -16.09 20.10 -3.41
N ILE A 115 -16.26 19.00 -4.16
CA ILE A 115 -16.97 19.01 -5.44
C ILE A 115 -18.43 19.43 -5.25
N VAL A 116 -19.13 18.83 -4.27
CA VAL A 116 -20.53 19.16 -3.97
C VAL A 116 -20.66 20.59 -3.46
N HIS A 117 -19.73 21.07 -2.63
CA HIS A 117 -19.77 22.45 -2.16
C HIS A 117 -19.54 23.49 -3.27
N SER A 118 -18.85 23.11 -4.35
CA SER A 118 -18.61 23.97 -5.51
C SER A 118 -19.72 23.95 -6.57
N LEU A 119 -20.72 23.09 -6.41
CA LEU A 119 -21.88 22.95 -7.29
C LEU A 119 -23.02 23.87 -6.86
#